data_AF-A0A2H1KUB2-F1
#
_entry.id   AF-A0A2H1KUB2-F1
#
_cell.length_a   1.000
_cell.length_b   1.000
_cell.length_c   1.000
_cell.angle_alpha   90.00
_cell.angle_beta   90.00
_cell.angle_gamma   90.00
#
_symmetry.space_group_name_H-M   'P 1'
#
loop_
_entity.id
_entity.type
_entity.pdbx_description
1 polymer ?
#
loop_
_entity_poly.entity_id
_entity_poly.type
_entity_poly.pdbx_seq_one_letter_code
_entity_poly.pdbx_strand_id
1 'polypeptide(L)' 'MNTSTKSILETQADMIVNISRRIQTLESQMAFTAKTIATLAAGDEMDNEFFTNSVAQYKALTVELGTEKQEYTDVLKGE' A
#
# COMPACT_ATOMS: atom_id res chain seq x y z
N MET A 1 22.47 28.65 -15.69
CA MET A 1 22.28 27.18 -15.74
C MET A 1 21.71 26.74 -14.40
N ASN A 2 20.40 26.43 -14.30
CA ASN A 2 19.81 25.77 -13.11
C ASN A 2 18.42 25.12 -13.38
N THR A 3 18.02 24.99 -14.65
CA THR A 3 16.72 24.43 -15.05
C THR A 3 16.67 22.91 -14.90
N SER A 4 17.81 22.23 -15.01
CA SER A 4 17.86 20.77 -14.97
C SER A 4 17.57 20.19 -13.58
N THR A 5 18.09 20.81 -12.52
CA THR A 5 17.86 20.37 -11.13
C THR A 5 16.44 20.67 -10.65
N LYS A 6 15.88 21.82 -11.06
CA LYS A 6 14.50 22.20 -10.73
C LYS A 6 13.49 21.20 -11.29
N SER A 7 13.69 20.75 -12.52
CA SER A 7 12.87 19.72 -13.17
C SER A 7 12.93 18.35 -12.46
N ILE A 8 14.11 17.96 -11.97
CA ILE A 8 14.30 16.69 -11.23
C ILE A 8 13.57 16.73 -9.88
N LEU A 9 13.71 17.83 -9.13
CA LEU A 9 13.03 17.98 -7.84
C LEU A 9 11.51 18.04 -7.98
N GLU A 10 11.00 18.70 -9.02
CA GLU A 10 9.56 18.73 -9.34
C GLU A 10 9.06 17.31 -9.68
N THR A 11 9.81 16.55 -10.47
CA THR A 11 9.48 15.15 -10.80
C THR A 11 9.46 14.26 -9.55
N GLN A 12 10.46 14.39 -8.67
CA GLN A 12 10.50 13.65 -7.41
C GLN A 12 9.33 14.00 -6.49
N ALA A 13 8.97 15.28 -6.39
CA ALA A 13 7.81 15.72 -5.60
C ALA A 13 6.50 15.10 -6.12
N ASP A 14 6.31 15.05 -7.44
CA ASP A 14 5.14 14.42 -8.05
C ASP A 14 5.10 12.91 -7.78
N MET A 15 6.25 12.22 -7.87
CA MET A 15 6.37 10.79 -7.53
C MET A 15 6.01 10.53 -6.06
N ILE A 16 6.53 11.34 -5.13
CA ILE A 16 6.23 11.25 -3.69
C ILE A 16 4.72 11.37 -3.45
N VAL A 17 4.05 12.33 -4.08
CA VAL A 17 2.59 12.53 -3.93
C VAL A 17 1.82 11.33 -4.47
N ASN A 18 2.21 10.80 -5.63
CA ASN A 18 1.55 9.65 -6.23
C ASN A 18 1.73 8.36 -5.42
N ILE A 19 2.95 8.08 -4.96
CA ILE A 19 3.23 6.91 -4.11
C ILE A 19 2.49 7.05 -2.78
N SER A 20 2.46 8.24 -2.18
CA SER A 20 1.69 8.48 -0.94
C SER A 20 0.21 8.14 -1.08
N ARG A 21 -0.40 8.47 -2.23
CA ARG A 21 -1.81 8.13 -2.51
C ARG A 21 -2.02 6.62 -2.69
N ARG A 22 -1.07 5.94 -3.34
CA ARG A 22 -1.08 4.47 -3.48
C ARG A 22 -0.99 3.80 -2.11
N ILE A 23 -0.06 4.24 -1.26
CA ILE A 23 0.08 3.80 0.14
C ILE A 23 -1.23 3.96 0.90
N GLN A 24 -1.85 5.15 0.87
CA GLN A 24 -3.13 5.40 1.56
C GLN A 24 -4.26 4.49 1.05
N THR A 25 -4.29 4.21 -0.25
CA THR A 25 -5.29 3.32 -0.86
C THR A 25 -5.10 1.88 -0.36
N LEU A 26 -3.86 1.39 -0.36
CA LEU A 26 -3.52 0.05 0.14
C LEU A 26 -3.84 -0.07 1.63
N GLU A 27 -3.49 0.92 2.44
CA GLU A 27 -3.81 0.93 3.88
C GLU A 27 -5.32 0.88 4.14
N SER A 28 -6.11 1.59 3.32
CA SER A 28 -7.58 1.55 3.39
C SER A 28 -8.14 0.18 2.99
N GLN A 29 -7.60 -0.43 1.93
CA GLN A 29 -7.97 -1.78 1.50
C GLN A 29 -7.61 -2.83 2.56
N MET A 30 -6.41 -2.73 3.15
CA MET A 30 -5.97 -3.61 4.24
C MET A 30 -6.89 -3.49 5.46
N ALA A 31 -7.26 -2.26 5.86
CA ALA A 31 -8.16 -2.05 6.99
C ALA A 31 -9.54 -2.67 6.72
N PHE A 32 -10.06 -2.53 5.50
CA PHE A 32 -11.32 -3.16 5.10
C PHE A 32 -11.22 -4.70 5.14
N THR A 33 -10.20 -5.29 4.52
CA THR A 33 -10.01 -6.75 4.51
C THR A 33 -9.80 -7.30 5.92
N ALA A 34 -9.05 -6.61 6.78
CA ALA A 34 -8.88 -6.99 8.18
C ALA A 34 -10.21 -6.99 8.94
N LYS A 35 -11.07 -5.99 8.70
CA LYS A 35 -12.41 -5.94 9.29
C LYS A 35 -13.28 -7.09 8.81
N THR A 36 -13.20 -7.45 7.52
CA THR A 36 -13.90 -8.62 6.97
C THR A 36 -13.46 -9.91 7.66
N ILE A 37 -12.15 -10.14 7.76
CA ILE A 37 -11.58 -11.30 8.47
C ILE A 37 -12.08 -11.36 9.91
N ALA A 38 -12.02 -10.24 10.65
CA ALA A 38 -12.46 -10.18 12.03
C ALA A 38 -13.98 -10.46 12.17
N THR A 39 -14.79 -9.98 11.23
CA THR A 39 -16.24 -10.20 11.22
C THR A 39 -16.56 -11.69 11.01
N LEU A 40 -15.91 -12.32 10.04
CA LEU A 40 -16.08 -13.76 9.76
C LEU A 40 -15.59 -14.61 10.93
N ALA A 41 -14.44 -14.27 11.52
CA ALA A 41 -13.91 -14.98 12.69
C ALA A 41 -14.85 -14.87 13.90
N ALA A 42 -15.44 -13.70 14.13
CA ALA A 42 -16.42 -13.51 15.21
C ALA A 42 -17.74 -14.28 14.98
N GLY A 43 -18.05 -14.62 13.73
CA GLY A 43 -19.19 -15.47 13.35
C GLY A 43 -18.86 -16.97 13.28
N ASP A 44 -17.66 -17.39 13.70
CA ASP A 44 -17.14 -18.77 13.56
C ASP A 44 -17.13 -19.28 12.10
N GLU A 45 -17.04 -18.37 11.12
CA GLU A 45 -17.03 -18.68 9.68
C GLU A 45 -15.62 -18.87 9.10
N MET A 46 -14.67 -19.36 9.91
CA MET A 46 -13.25 -19.44 9.53
C MET A 46 -12.94 -20.59 8.55
N ASP A 47 -13.79 -21.62 8.51
CA ASP A 47 -13.58 -22.81 7.68
C ASP A 47 -14.06 -22.65 6.22
N ASN A 48 -14.56 -21.46 5.85
CA ASN A 48 -15.04 -21.20 4.50
C ASN A 48 -13.96 -20.60 3.58
N GLU A 49 -14.18 -20.77 2.27
CA GLU A 49 -13.28 -20.27 1.22
C GLU A 49 -13.14 -18.74 1.27
N PHE A 50 -14.20 -18.03 1.66
CA PHE A 50 -14.21 -16.58 1.70
C PHE A 50 -13.29 -16.01 2.79
N PHE A 51 -13.22 -16.64 3.96
CA PHE A 51 -12.26 -16.31 5.02
C PHE A 51 -10.83 -16.55 4.55
N THR A 52 -10.57 -17.73 3.98
CA THR A 52 -9.24 -18.10 3.47
C THR A 52 -8.77 -17.12 2.38
N ASN A 53 -9.64 -16.76 1.45
CA ASN A 53 -9.36 -15.77 0.39
C ASN A 53 -9.12 -14.38 0.96
N SER A 54 -9.90 -13.95 1.97
CA SER A 54 -9.70 -12.66 2.64
C SER A 54 -8.34 -12.59 3.35
N VAL A 55 -7.93 -13.67 4.03
CA VAL A 55 -6.60 -13.77 4.65
C VAL A 55 -5.48 -13.74 3.60
N ALA A 56 -5.64 -14.45 2.48
CA ALA A 56 -4.68 -14.42 1.39
C ALA A 56 -4.56 -13.01 0.77
N GLN A 57 -5.68 -12.33 0.55
CA GLN A 57 -5.72 -10.96 0.06
C GLN A 57 -5.02 -9.99 1.02
N TYR A 58 -5.28 -10.10 2.33
CA TYR A 58 -4.62 -9.25 3.32
C TYR A 58 -3.09 -9.41 3.30
N LYS A 59 -2.60 -10.65 3.15
CA LYS A 59 -1.16 -10.93 3.02
C LYS A 59 -0.58 -10.32 1.74
N ALA A 60 -1.27 -10.44 0.61
CA ALA A 60 -0.84 -9.84 -0.65
C ALA A 60 -0.74 -8.30 -0.55
N LEU A 61 -1.77 -7.65 0.00
CA LEU A 61 -1.78 -6.20 0.25
C LEU A 61 -0.64 -5.75 1.17
N THR A 62 -0.26 -6.57 2.15
CA THR A 62 0.88 -6.28 3.04
C THR A 62 2.21 -6.25 2.29
N VAL A 63 2.40 -7.19 1.35
CA VAL A 63 3.59 -7.23 0.48
C VAL A 63 3.62 -6.02 -0.45
N GLU A 64 2.51 -5.72 -1.11
CA GLU A 64 2.38 -4.55 -1.99
C GLU A 64 2.66 -3.25 -1.22
N LEU A 65 2.09 -3.06 -0.03
CA LEU A 65 2.34 -1.90 0.82
C LEU A 65 3.83 -1.77 1.20
N GLY A 66 4.50 -2.89 1.46
CA GLY A 66 5.95 -2.92 1.72
C GLY A 66 6.75 -2.40 0.52
N THR A 67 6.41 -2.86 -0.68
CA THR A 67 7.04 -2.41 -1.93
C THR A 67 6.83 -0.91 -2.16
N GLU A 68 5.61 -0.39 -2.00
CA GLU A 68 5.33 1.04 -2.15
C GLU A 68 6.08 1.90 -1.13
N LYS A 69 6.18 1.44 0.13
CA LYS A 69 6.93 2.14 1.17
C LYS A 69 8.44 2.15 0.88
N GLN A 70 8.95 1.10 0.24
CA GLN A 70 10.33 1.08 -0.23
C GLN A 70 10.52 2.07 -1.39
N GLU A 71 9.66 2.04 -2.42
CA GLU A 71 9.70 2.97 -3.55
C GLU A 71 9.64 4.43 -3.07
N TYR A 72 8.78 4.73 -2.10
CA TYR A 72 8.70 6.04 -1.45
C TYR A 72 10.03 6.46 -0.81
N THR A 73 10.68 5.53 -0.11
CA THR A 73 11.95 5.78 0.58
C THR A 73 13.09 6.01 -0.41
N ASP A 74 13.11 5.27 -1.52
CA ASP A 74 14.12 5.39 -2.58
C ASP A 74 14.00 6.76 -3.26
N VAL A 75 12.77 7.18 -3.61
CA VAL A 75 12.52 8.52 -4.19
C VAL A 75 12.95 9.63 -3.24
N LEU A 76 12.72 9.49 -1.93
CA LEU A 76 13.17 10.48 -0.93
C LEU A 76 14.69 10.59 -0.83
N LYS A 77 15.43 9.50 -1.06
CA LYS A 77 16.90 9.49 -1.09
C LYS A 77 17.47 9.90 -2.44
N GLY A 78 16.63 9.94 -3.48
CA GLY A 78 17.05 10.15 -4.86
C GLY A 78 17.73 8.92 -5.47
N GLU A 79 17.38 7.73 -4.99
CA GLU A 79 17.85 6.41 -5.46
C GLU A 79 17.01 5.88 -6.63
#